data_AF-A0A1U9Z7V2-F1
#
_entry.id   AF-A0A1U9Z7V2-F1
#
_cell.length_a   1.000
_cell.length_b   1.000
_cell.length_c   1.000
_cell.angle_alpha   90.00
_cell.angle_beta   90.00
_cell.angle_gamma   90.00
#
_symmetry.space_group_name_H-M   'P 1'
#
loop_
_entity.id
_entity.type
_entity.pdbx_description
1 polymer ?
#
loop_
_entity_poly.entity_id
_entity_poly.type
_entity_poly.pdbx_seq_one_letter_code
_entity_poly.pdbx_strand_id
1 'polypeptide(L)' 'MQRFRSAGAVQRFTSVFSAVRNLFVPTHLKKTAIDVHLHRLRALAHWKGMAGIAA' A
#
# COMPACT_ATOMS: atom_id res chain seq x y z
N MET A 1 5.10 24.81 -21.51
CA MET A 1 4.97 23.92 -20.32
C MET A 1 5.86 24.41 -19.18
N GLN A 2 5.50 25.49 -18.49
CA GLN A 2 6.22 25.94 -17.28
C GLN A 2 5.19 26.33 -16.22
N ARG A 3 4.70 25.33 -15.48
CA ARG A 3 3.62 25.50 -14.49
C ARG A 3 4.12 25.85 -13.08
N PHE A 4 5.43 25.88 -12.87
CA PHE A 4 6.03 26.30 -11.59
C PHE A 4 7.25 27.17 -11.85
N ARG A 5 7.33 28.32 -11.15
CA ARG A 5 8.38 29.33 -11.35
C ARG A 5 9.63 29.12 -10.49
N SER A 6 9.65 28.08 -9.66
CA SER A 6 10.81 27.70 -8.85
C SER A 6 10.71 26.25 -8.36
N ALA A 7 11.85 25.63 -8.05
CA ALA A 7 11.90 24.30 -7.42
C ALA A 7 11.20 24.29 -6.04
N GLY A 8 11.30 25.39 -5.29
CA GLY A 8 10.60 25.55 -4.01
C GLY A 8 9.07 25.54 -4.15
N ALA A 9 8.53 26.11 -5.23
CA ALA A 9 7.10 26.07 -5.50
C ALA A 9 6.62 24.65 -5.82
N VAL A 10 7.42 23.87 -6.56
CA VAL A 10 7.15 22.45 -6.83
C VAL A 10 7.17 21.64 -5.54
N GLN A 11 8.17 21.84 -4.68
CA GLN A 11 8.30 21.06 -3.44
C GLN A 11 7.15 21.34 -2.46
N ARG A 12 6.74 22.60 -2.32
CA ARG A 12 5.57 22.98 -1.51
C ARG A 12 4.28 22.37 -2.05
N PHE A 13 4.07 22.43 -3.36
CA PHE A 13 2.92 21.82 -4.01
C PHE A 13 2.88 20.31 -3.76
N THR A 14 3.96 19.59 -4.02
CA THR A 14 4.05 18.14 -3.82
C THR A 14 3.84 17.75 -2.36
N SER A 15 4.40 18.52 -1.42
CA SER A 15 4.24 18.28 0.02
C SER A 15 2.79 18.40 0.46
N VAL A 16 2.12 19.52 0.13
CA VAL A 16 0.71 19.75 0.48
C VAL A 16 -0.21 18.74 -0.20
N PHE A 17 0.00 18.52 -1.50
CA PHE A 17 -0.80 17.55 -2.27
C PHE A 17 -0.68 16.14 -1.69
N SER A 18 0.54 15.71 -1.35
CA SER A 18 0.79 14.40 -0.73
C SER A 18 0.11 14.27 0.63
N ALA A 19 0.19 15.31 1.48
CA ALA A 19 -0.47 15.32 2.78
C ALA A 19 -2.00 15.20 2.66
N VAL A 20 -2.61 16.01 1.79
CA VAL A 20 -4.06 15.97 1.52
C VAL A 20 -4.47 14.62 0.97
N ARG A 21 -3.75 14.10 -0.04
CA ARG A 21 -4.02 12.77 -0.61
C ARG A 21 -3.94 11.68 0.45
N ASN A 22 -2.92 11.70 1.32
CA ASN A 22 -2.73 10.67 2.35
C ASN A 22 -3.70 10.80 3.53
N LEU A 23 -4.40 11.94 3.68
CA LEU A 23 -5.48 12.09 4.66
C LEU A 23 -6.77 11.39 4.19
N PHE A 24 -7.07 11.49 2.88
CA PHE A 24 -8.30 10.93 2.29
C PHE A 24 -8.12 9.51 1.75
N VAL A 25 -6.91 9.14 1.36
CA VAL A 25 -6.58 7.74 1.09
C VAL A 25 -6.42 7.08 2.46
N PRO A 26 -7.24 6.06 2.79
CA PRO A 26 -7.01 5.27 3.99
C PRO A 26 -5.54 4.92 3.99
N THR A 27 -4.79 5.22 5.06
CA THR A 27 -3.46 4.63 5.25
C THR A 27 -3.69 3.17 4.96
N HIS A 28 -3.21 2.70 3.80
CA HIS A 28 -3.36 1.31 3.39
C HIS A 28 -2.99 0.59 4.64
N LEU A 29 -4.00 -0.04 5.28
CA LEU A 29 -3.86 -0.65 6.59
C LEU A 29 -2.49 -1.27 6.52
N LYS A 30 -1.57 -0.86 7.40
CA LYS A 30 -0.26 -1.46 7.48
C LYS A 30 -0.57 -2.93 7.71
N LYS A 31 -0.79 -3.69 6.64
CA LYS A 31 -0.78 -5.13 6.62
C LYS A 31 0.68 -5.30 6.88
N THR A 32 0.97 -5.40 8.17
CA THR A 32 2.31 -5.58 8.65
C THR A 32 2.89 -6.75 7.86
N ALA A 33 4.21 -6.83 7.73
CA ALA A 33 4.80 -8.00 7.06
C ALA A 33 4.20 -9.32 7.62
N ILE A 34 3.81 -9.30 8.89
CA ILE A 34 3.08 -10.35 9.62
C ILE A 34 1.66 -10.58 9.05
N ASP A 35 0.84 -9.55 8.83
CA ASP A 35 -0.50 -9.72 8.25
C ASP A 35 -0.45 -10.29 6.83
N VAL A 36 0.51 -9.85 6.02
CA VAL A 36 0.72 -10.40 4.67
C VAL A 36 1.21 -11.85 4.75
N HIS A 37 2.14 -12.14 5.66
CA HIS A 37 2.65 -13.49 5.89
C HIS A 37 1.55 -14.44 6.34
N LEU A 38 0.74 -14.05 7.33
CA LEU A 38 -0.38 -14.84 7.85
C LEU A 38 -1.47 -15.05 6.80
N HIS A 39 -1.77 -14.03 6.00
CA HIS A 39 -2.69 -14.15 4.88
C HIS A 39 -2.20 -15.18 3.84
N ARG A 40 -0.90 -15.15 3.49
CA ARG A 40 -0.29 -16.14 2.57
C ARG A 40 -0.32 -17.55 3.14
N LEU A 41 -0.01 -17.74 4.43
CA LEU A 41 -0.08 -19.05 5.07
C LEU A 41 -1.50 -19.61 5.02
N ARG A 42 -2.52 -18.80 5.34
CA ARG A 42 -3.93 -19.21 5.26
C ARG A 42 -4.34 -19.57 3.83
N ALA A 43 -3.93 -18.77 2.85
CA ALA A 43 -4.22 -19.04 1.44
C ALA A 43 -3.56 -20.34 0.95
N LEU A 44 -2.30 -20.61 1.33
CA LEU A 44 -1.60 -21.83 0.98
C LEU A 44 -2.19 -23.07 1.66
N ALA A 45 -2.61 -22.96 2.94
CA ALA A 45 -3.29 -24.04 3.63
C ALA A 45 -4.62 -24.38 2.95
N HIS A 46 -5.39 -23.37 2.57
CA HIS A 46 -6.65 -23.55 1.85
C HIS A 46 -6.43 -24.21 0.48
N TRP A 47 -5.45 -23.73 -0.28
CA TRP A 47 -5.09 -24.31 -1.58
C TRP A 47 -4.64 -25.78 -1.46
N LYS A 48 -3.80 -26.12 -0.48
CA LYS A 48 -3.38 -27.51 -0.22
C LYS A 48 -4.57 -28.42 0.12
N GLY A 49 -5.52 -27.92 0.91
CA GLY A 49 -6.76 -28.64 1.22
C GLY A 49 -7.60 -28.90 -0.03
N MET A 50 -7.79 -27.89 -0.88
CA MET A 50 -8.53 -28.05 -2.15
C MET A 50 -7.83 -28.99 -3.14
N ALA A 51 -6.50 -28.96 -3.19
CA ALA A 51 -5.73 -29.79 -4.10
C ALA A 51 -5.47 -31.22 -3.58
N GLY A 52 -6.03 -31.59 -2.41
CA GLY A 52 -5.88 -32.93 -1.85
C GLY A 52 -4.44 -33.29 -1.46
N ILE A 53 -3.60 -32.28 -1.27
CA ILE A 53 -2.17 -32.39 -0.91
C ILE A 53 -1.96 -32.26 0.60
N ALA A 54 -3.05 -32.14 1.37
CA ALA A 54 -3.03 -32.25 2.81
C ALA A 54 -2.80 -33.72 3.18
N ALA A 55 -1.90 -33.96 4.15
CA ALA A 55 -1.53 -35.30 4.62
C ALA A 55 -2.73 -36.12 5.09
#